data_AF-A0A8J9ZJ27-F1
#
_entry.id   AF-A0A8J9ZJ27-F1
#
_cell.length_a   1.000
_cell.length_b   1.000
_cell.length_c   1.000
_cell.angle_alpha   90.00
_cell.angle_beta   90.00
_cell.angle_gamma   90.00
#
_symmetry.space_group_name_H-M   'P 1'
#
loop_
_entity.id
_entity.type
_entity.pdbx_description
1 polymer ?
#
loop_
_entity_poly.entity_id
_entity_poly.type
_entity_poly.pdbx_seq_one_letter_code
_entity_poly.pdbx_strand_id
1 'polypeptide(L)'
;MALVELERLGIVKYVISQNVDGLHVRSGFPRDKLSELHGNMFVEQCDKCGKQYVRDTVVPTMALNLTGGQCTQVKARGRCRGKLRDTILDWEDSLPERDLTQADEHSRTADVALVMGSSLQIVPSGNLPLLTKKRGGKLVIINLQPSKHDKHADLRIHGYVDEVMSMMMNQLGIDIPKYTGPTVVLESPTRVRVPLKREHTVNNLLNGDPQDRKDAILENADYSTNCGQKIKAEENEETKTDNLGVKDACNSVKISVETDTDTAVSLGSSSSNNVCPSYESLQKTEERITTNDTLPTKQDVKHKSSSQHTDSSVATKRLKLDSD
;
A
#
# COMPACT_ATOMS: atom_id res chain seq x y z
N MET A 1 -10.47 -5.18 1.90
CA MET A 1 -11.75 -5.25 2.64
C MET A 1 -11.62 -5.83 4.05
N ALA A 2 -10.82 -6.87 4.29
CA ALA A 2 -10.64 -7.44 5.63
C ALA A 2 -10.36 -6.40 6.73
N LEU A 3 -9.45 -5.45 6.48
CA LEU A 3 -9.13 -4.37 7.43
C LEU A 3 -10.33 -3.49 7.81
N VAL A 4 -11.28 -3.27 6.89
CA VAL A 4 -12.51 -2.50 7.18
C VAL A 4 -13.35 -3.24 8.22
N GLU A 5 -13.51 -4.56 8.07
CA GLU A 5 -14.28 -5.35 9.02
C GLU A 5 -13.56 -5.53 10.36
N LEU A 6 -12.25 -5.73 10.34
CA LEU A 6 -11.44 -5.81 11.56
C LEU A 6 -11.48 -4.50 12.35
N GLU A 7 -11.51 -3.35 11.68
CA GLU A 7 -11.69 -2.05 12.33
C GLU A 7 -13.12 -1.90 12.89
N ARG A 8 -14.14 -2.27 12.10
CA ARG A 8 -15.55 -2.25 12.52
C ARG A 8 -15.80 -3.07 13.79
N LEU A 9 -15.14 -4.23 13.90
CA LEU A 9 -15.19 -5.11 15.07
C LEU A 9 -14.26 -4.65 16.20
N GLY A 10 -13.50 -3.57 15.99
CA GLY A 10 -12.58 -3.00 16.96
C GLY A 10 -11.34 -3.84 17.22
N ILE A 11 -10.99 -4.77 16.34
CA ILE A 11 -9.76 -5.58 16.41
C ILE A 11 -8.58 -4.72 15.95
N VAL A 12 -8.68 -4.14 14.74
CA VAL A 12 -7.69 -3.17 14.23
C VAL A 12 -7.96 -1.81 14.87
N LYS A 13 -6.96 -1.25 15.54
CA LYS A 13 -7.08 0.04 16.24
C LYS A 13 -6.72 1.24 15.37
N TYR A 14 -5.81 1.01 14.42
CA TYR A 14 -5.25 2.04 13.56
C TYR A 14 -4.55 1.40 12.35
N VAL A 15 -4.56 2.10 11.21
CA VAL A 15 -3.82 1.71 9.99
C VAL A 15 -2.85 2.82 9.62
N ILE A 16 -1.60 2.44 9.36
CA ILE A 16 -0.54 3.33 8.89
C ILE A 16 -0.17 2.87 7.49
N SER A 17 -0.40 3.72 6.49
CA SER A 17 -0.19 3.39 5.08
C SER A 17 0.93 4.24 4.49
N GLN A 18 1.75 3.59 3.66
CA GLN A 18 2.71 4.23 2.75
C GLN A 18 2.14 4.36 1.33
N ASN A 19 1.01 3.72 1.05
CA ASN A 19 0.40 3.72 -0.27
C ASN A 19 -0.26 5.07 -0.57
N VAL A 20 -0.12 5.52 -1.82
CA VAL A 20 -0.77 6.72 -2.34
C VAL A 20 -2.02 6.42 -3.19
N ASP A 21 -2.36 5.14 -3.35
CA ASP A 21 -3.46 4.65 -4.20
C ASP A 21 -4.88 5.08 -3.77
N GLY A 22 -5.02 5.54 -2.53
CA GLY A 22 -6.29 5.95 -1.94
C GLY A 22 -7.30 4.83 -1.71
N LEU A 23 -6.91 3.56 -1.86
CA LEU A 23 -7.80 2.41 -1.73
C LEU A 23 -8.32 2.23 -0.30
N HIS A 24 -7.53 2.56 0.72
CA HIS A 24 -8.02 2.54 2.11
C HIS A 24 -9.21 3.47 2.28
N VAL A 25 -9.07 4.75 1.93
CA VAL A 25 -10.16 5.74 2.00
C VAL A 25 -11.34 5.28 1.16
N ARG A 26 -11.13 4.88 -0.10
CA ARG A 26 -12.20 4.49 -1.03
C ARG A 26 -12.92 3.20 -0.62
N SER A 27 -12.26 2.31 0.14
CA SER A 27 -12.88 1.10 0.67
C SER A 27 -13.90 1.35 1.78
N GLY A 28 -14.01 2.58 2.28
CA GLY A 28 -14.82 2.93 3.44
C GLY A 28 -14.07 2.79 4.77
N PHE A 29 -12.74 2.64 4.76
CA PHE A 29 -11.95 2.65 6.00
C PHE A 29 -11.99 4.06 6.62
N PRO A 30 -12.24 4.19 7.94
CA PRO A 30 -12.44 5.49 8.56
C PRO A 30 -11.14 6.31 8.63
N ARG A 31 -11.20 7.57 8.16
CA ARG A 31 -10.02 8.44 8.04
C ARG A 31 -9.43 8.88 9.37
N ASP A 32 -10.20 8.93 10.46
CA ASP A 32 -9.69 9.19 11.81
C ASP A 32 -8.85 8.03 12.39
N LYS A 33 -8.90 6.85 11.76
CA LYS A 33 -8.11 5.65 12.10
C LYS A 33 -7.02 5.34 11.08
N LEU A 34 -6.75 6.25 10.16
CA LEU A 34 -5.80 6.08 9.06
C LEU A 34 -4.76 7.20 9.09
N SER A 35 -3.49 6.84 8.93
CA SER A 35 -2.41 7.77 8.56
C SER A 35 -1.92 7.47 7.16
N GLU A 36 -2.01 8.46 6.26
CA GLU A 36 -1.57 8.36 4.86
C GLU A 36 -0.21 9.06 4.72
N LEU A 37 0.86 8.38 5.14
CA LEU A 37 2.16 9.02 5.39
C LEU A 37 2.82 9.62 4.14
N HIS A 38 2.50 9.10 2.95
CA HIS A 38 3.08 9.54 1.68
C HIS A 38 2.05 10.27 0.79
N GLY A 39 0.89 10.60 1.34
CA GLY A 39 -0.20 11.26 0.64
C GLY A 39 -1.21 10.30 0.03
N ASN A 40 -2.13 10.87 -0.74
CA ASN A 40 -3.18 10.13 -1.44
C ASN A 40 -3.50 10.84 -2.77
N MET A 41 -3.48 10.08 -3.88
CA MET A 41 -3.71 10.61 -5.24
C MET A 41 -5.08 11.27 -5.43
N PHE A 42 -6.05 10.99 -4.56
CA PHE A 42 -7.40 11.54 -4.59
C PHE A 42 -7.59 12.70 -3.61
N VAL A 43 -6.55 13.11 -2.87
CA VAL A 43 -6.66 14.13 -1.83
C VAL A 43 -5.84 15.36 -2.18
N GLU A 44 -6.51 16.51 -2.13
CA GLU A 44 -5.86 17.82 -2.16
C GLU A 44 -6.14 18.60 -0.87
N GLN A 45 -5.19 19.44 -0.47
CA GLN A 45 -5.20 20.20 0.76
C GLN A 45 -5.08 21.70 0.49
N CYS A 46 -5.84 22.50 1.24
CA CYS A 46 -5.72 23.95 1.22
C CYS A 46 -4.48 24.45 1.98
N ASP A 47 -3.62 25.20 1.28
CA ASP A 47 -2.39 25.80 1.82
C ASP A 47 -2.63 26.82 2.94
N LYS A 48 -3.82 27.43 3.02
CA LYS A 48 -4.17 28.43 4.04
C LYS A 48 -4.84 27.88 5.28
N CYS A 49 -5.57 26.78 5.17
CA CYS A 49 -6.42 26.29 6.27
C CYS A 49 -6.30 24.81 6.60
N GLY A 50 -5.48 24.06 5.86
CA GLY A 50 -5.28 22.63 6.07
C GLY A 50 -6.47 21.75 5.73
N LYS A 51 -7.63 22.33 5.33
CA LYS A 51 -8.81 21.54 4.92
C LYS A 51 -8.44 20.68 3.71
N GLN A 52 -8.62 19.38 3.88
CA GLN A 52 -8.46 18.38 2.83
C GLN A 52 -9.80 18.13 2.13
N TYR A 53 -9.72 17.81 0.84
CA TYR A 53 -10.83 17.44 -0.02
C TYR A 53 -10.48 16.09 -0.66
N VAL A 54 -11.33 15.09 -0.45
CA VAL A 54 -11.25 13.81 -1.16
C VAL A 54 -12.05 13.95 -2.45
N ARG A 55 -11.44 13.61 -3.59
CA ARG A 55 -12.02 13.69 -4.93
C ARG A 55 -12.38 12.30 -5.45
N ASP A 56 -13.32 12.26 -6.39
CA ASP A 56 -13.73 11.00 -7.02
C ASP A 56 -12.70 10.51 -8.06
N THR A 57 -11.97 11.46 -8.65
CA THR A 57 -10.88 11.27 -9.60
C THR A 57 -9.54 11.67 -9.00
N VAL A 58 -8.44 11.20 -9.58
CA VAL A 58 -7.09 11.61 -9.17
C VAL A 58 -6.91 13.12 -9.33
N VAL A 59 -6.18 13.72 -8.38
CA VAL A 59 -5.73 15.10 -8.41
C VAL A 59 -4.64 15.23 -9.49
N PRO A 60 -4.61 16.32 -10.28
CA PRO A 60 -3.81 16.38 -11.52
C PRO A 60 -2.31 16.60 -11.31
N THR A 61 -1.84 16.71 -10.07
CA THR A 61 -0.44 17.03 -9.74
C THR A 61 0.12 16.11 -8.67
N MET A 62 1.44 16.13 -8.52
CA MET A 62 2.22 15.43 -7.49
C MET A 62 3.27 16.39 -6.92
N ALA A 63 4.00 15.98 -5.87
CA ALA A 63 5.05 16.77 -5.24
C ALA A 63 4.54 18.07 -4.63
N LEU A 64 3.39 18.01 -3.94
CA LEU A 64 2.77 19.12 -3.22
C LEU A 64 2.50 20.35 -4.11
N ASN A 65 2.30 20.14 -5.40
CA ASN A 65 2.09 21.18 -6.39
C ASN A 65 0.66 21.72 -6.39
N LEU A 66 0.50 22.92 -6.97
CA LEU A 66 -0.81 23.56 -7.07
C LEU A 66 -1.71 22.82 -8.06
N THR A 67 -2.89 22.42 -7.62
CA THR A 67 -3.86 21.67 -8.43
C THR A 67 -4.69 22.56 -9.36
N GLY A 68 -4.64 23.89 -9.14
CA GLY A 68 -5.51 24.88 -9.77
C GLY A 68 -6.84 25.11 -9.04
N GLY A 69 -7.17 24.26 -8.05
CA GLY A 69 -8.37 24.40 -7.24
C GLY A 69 -8.31 25.52 -6.21
N GLN A 70 -9.48 25.97 -5.74
CA GLN A 70 -9.63 26.94 -4.66
C GLN A 70 -10.43 26.36 -3.49
N CYS A 71 -9.98 26.64 -2.28
CA CYS A 71 -10.63 26.20 -1.05
C CYS A 71 -12.02 26.83 -0.89
N THR A 72 -13.03 25.97 -0.75
CA THR A 72 -14.45 26.34 -0.58
C THR A 72 -14.88 26.43 0.88
N GLN A 73 -14.00 26.08 1.82
CA GLN A 73 -14.27 26.12 3.27
C GLN A 73 -14.77 27.51 3.70
N VAL A 74 -15.91 27.54 4.36
CA VAL A 74 -16.47 28.74 5.01
C VAL A 74 -15.88 28.85 6.42
N LYS A 75 -15.40 30.05 6.76
CA LYS A 75 -14.92 30.45 8.09
C LYS A 75 -15.73 31.65 8.58
N ALA A 76 -15.56 32.02 9.86
CA ALA A 76 -16.27 33.16 10.46
C ALA A 76 -16.13 34.49 9.70
N ARG A 77 -14.98 34.72 9.03
CA ARG A 77 -14.69 35.93 8.23
C ARG A 77 -14.96 35.75 6.73
N GLY A 78 -15.67 34.69 6.32
CA GLY A 78 -16.00 34.39 4.92
C GLY A 78 -15.29 33.15 4.36
N ARG A 79 -15.31 32.99 3.02
CA ARG A 79 -14.70 31.84 2.32
C ARG A 79 -13.18 31.92 2.36
N CYS A 80 -12.52 30.78 2.59
CA CYS A 80 -11.05 30.73 2.72
C CYS A 80 -10.31 31.14 1.44
N ARG A 81 -10.72 30.62 0.26
CA ARG A 81 -10.09 30.90 -1.04
C ARG A 81 -8.56 30.69 -1.05
N GLY A 82 -8.05 29.79 -0.22
CA GLY A 82 -6.67 29.30 -0.30
C GLY A 82 -6.47 28.44 -1.55
N LYS A 83 -5.24 28.31 -2.01
CA LYS A 83 -4.94 27.47 -3.16
C LYS A 83 -4.89 26.02 -2.70
N LEU A 84 -5.36 25.11 -3.54
CA LEU A 84 -5.29 23.68 -3.26
C LEU A 84 -3.98 23.12 -3.82
N ARG A 85 -3.37 22.21 -3.06
CA ARG A 85 -2.18 21.45 -3.41
C ARG A 85 -2.49 19.97 -3.34
N ASP A 86 -1.86 19.14 -4.17
CA ASP A 86 -1.89 17.70 -3.95
C ASP A 86 -1.17 17.33 -2.64
N THR A 87 -1.31 16.08 -2.21
CA THR A 87 -0.71 15.57 -0.97
C THR A 87 0.43 14.59 -1.22
N ILE A 88 0.80 14.35 -2.47
CA ILE A 88 1.85 13.38 -2.82
C ILE A 88 3.20 14.00 -2.52
N LEU A 89 4.02 13.29 -1.75
CA LEU A 89 5.36 13.72 -1.39
C LEU A 89 6.36 13.41 -2.52
N ASP A 90 7.27 14.33 -2.77
CA ASP A 90 8.54 14.04 -3.47
C ASP A 90 9.61 13.58 -2.46
N TRP A 91 10.78 13.18 -2.95
CA TRP A 91 11.86 12.63 -2.14
C TRP A 91 12.37 13.55 -1.04
N GLU A 92 12.34 14.86 -1.25
CA GLU A 92 12.83 15.87 -0.31
C GLU A 92 11.75 16.38 0.65
N ASP A 93 10.50 16.00 0.43
CA ASP A 93 9.38 16.48 1.24
C ASP A 93 9.33 15.80 2.61
N SER A 94 8.97 16.58 3.62
CA SER A 94 8.71 16.05 4.95
C SER A 94 7.34 15.38 5.01
N LEU A 95 7.23 14.30 5.79
CA LEU A 95 5.96 13.63 6.04
C LEU A 95 4.96 14.58 6.73
N PRO A 96 3.65 14.44 6.47
CA PRO A 96 2.62 15.23 7.11
C PRO A 96 2.66 15.02 8.63
N GLU A 97 2.92 16.11 9.38
CA GLU A 97 3.15 16.08 10.83
C GLU A 97 2.00 15.39 11.58
N ARG A 98 0.75 15.73 11.26
CA ARG A 98 -0.44 15.13 11.90
C ARG A 98 -0.44 13.61 11.76
N ASP A 99 -0.33 13.09 10.55
CA ASP A 99 -0.37 11.66 10.26
C ASP A 99 0.85 10.97 10.88
N LEU A 100 2.05 11.57 10.80
CA LEU A 100 3.24 10.99 11.42
C LEU A 100 3.13 10.93 12.95
N THR A 101 2.59 11.97 13.61
CA THR A 101 2.35 11.99 15.05
C THR A 101 1.36 10.91 15.47
N GLN A 102 0.23 10.78 14.78
CA GLN A 102 -0.75 9.73 15.08
C GLN A 102 -0.16 8.33 14.85
N ALA A 103 0.59 8.15 13.76
CA ALA A 103 1.25 6.90 13.44
C ALA A 103 2.30 6.50 14.49
N ASP A 104 3.10 7.45 14.98
CA ASP A 104 4.07 7.24 16.07
C ASP A 104 3.35 6.87 17.38
N GLU A 105 2.32 7.62 17.77
CA GLU A 105 1.54 7.36 18.99
C GLU A 105 0.92 5.95 18.98
N HIS A 106 0.25 5.59 17.88
CA HIS A 106 -0.37 4.27 17.74
C HIS A 106 0.67 3.15 17.66
N SER A 107 1.82 3.38 17.04
CA SER A 107 2.90 2.39 17.01
C SER A 107 3.49 2.15 18.40
N ARG A 108 3.62 3.19 19.24
CA ARG A 108 4.14 3.06 20.62
C ARG A 108 3.17 2.41 21.59
N THR A 109 1.87 2.56 21.35
CA THR A 109 0.82 2.03 22.24
C THR A 109 0.33 0.65 21.85
N ALA A 110 0.64 0.20 20.62
CA ALA A 110 0.28 -1.13 20.14
C ALA A 110 0.98 -2.24 20.95
N ASP A 111 0.24 -3.33 21.15
CA ASP A 111 0.74 -4.61 21.63
C ASP A 111 1.10 -5.56 20.47
N VAL A 112 0.55 -5.32 19.27
CA VAL A 112 0.88 -6.03 18.02
C VAL A 112 0.97 -5.04 16.86
N ALA A 113 2.07 -5.10 16.10
CA ALA A 113 2.23 -4.45 14.80
C ALA A 113 2.23 -5.51 13.70
N LEU A 114 1.26 -5.41 12.78
CA LEU A 114 1.16 -6.26 11.60
C LEU A 114 1.57 -5.48 10.35
N VAL A 115 2.71 -5.84 9.77
CA VAL A 115 3.19 -5.29 8.50
C VAL A 115 2.70 -6.16 7.36
N MET A 116 2.11 -5.54 6.33
CA MET A 116 1.62 -6.24 5.14
C MET A 116 2.19 -5.58 3.89
N GLY A 117 2.93 -6.32 3.07
CA GLY A 117 3.34 -5.87 1.73
C GLY A 117 4.29 -4.67 1.71
N SER A 118 5.14 -4.51 2.73
CA SER A 118 6.14 -3.43 2.77
C SER A 118 7.54 -3.99 3.04
N SER A 119 8.53 -3.50 2.26
CA SER A 119 9.95 -3.81 2.49
C SER A 119 10.54 -3.07 3.70
N LEU A 120 9.80 -2.11 4.27
CA LEU A 120 10.18 -1.30 5.44
C LEU A 120 11.47 -0.47 5.24
N GLN A 121 11.85 -0.17 4.00
CA GLN A 121 13.10 0.53 3.70
C GLN A 121 13.02 2.05 3.93
N ILE A 122 11.88 2.66 3.62
CA ILE A 122 11.67 4.11 3.69
C ILE A 122 11.55 4.57 5.14
N VAL A 123 12.31 5.59 5.52
CA VAL A 123 12.34 6.15 6.88
C VAL A 123 11.67 7.53 6.86
N PRO A 124 10.84 7.89 7.87
CA PRO A 124 10.62 7.16 9.13
C PRO A 124 9.57 6.04 9.06
N SER A 125 8.76 5.95 8.00
CA SER A 125 7.60 5.05 7.91
C SER A 125 7.90 3.59 8.26
N GLY A 126 8.94 3.01 7.66
CA GLY A 126 9.37 1.63 7.88
C GLY A 126 9.92 1.34 9.27
N ASN A 127 10.31 2.36 10.04
CA ASN A 127 10.79 2.19 11.42
C ASN A 127 9.65 2.22 12.44
N LEU A 128 8.43 2.65 12.07
CA LEU A 128 7.30 2.74 12.99
C LEU A 128 6.94 1.40 13.66
N PRO A 129 6.91 0.24 12.96
CA PRO A 129 6.63 -1.05 13.60
C PRO A 129 7.65 -1.44 14.68
N LEU A 130 8.88 -0.92 14.63
CA LEU A 130 9.89 -1.15 15.67
C LEU A 130 9.55 -0.44 16.98
N LEU A 131 8.76 0.63 16.95
CA LEU A 131 8.33 1.33 18.17
C LEU A 131 7.45 0.42 19.03
N THR A 132 6.61 -0.41 18.40
CA THR A 132 5.81 -1.44 19.07
C THR A 132 6.72 -2.45 19.77
N LYS A 133 7.73 -2.97 19.07
CA LYS A 133 8.70 -3.92 19.65
C LYS A 133 9.49 -3.33 20.80
N LYS A 134 9.93 -2.07 20.70
CA LYS A 134 10.64 -1.36 21.78
C LYS A 134 9.82 -1.21 23.05
N ARG A 135 8.49 -1.32 22.97
CA ARG A 135 7.56 -1.25 24.11
C ARG A 135 7.10 -2.62 24.60
N GLY A 136 7.68 -3.71 24.09
CA GLY A 136 7.36 -5.08 24.47
C GLY A 136 6.22 -5.72 23.65
N GLY A 137 5.67 -5.01 22.67
CA GLY A 137 4.69 -5.56 21.74
C GLY A 137 5.32 -6.54 20.74
N LYS A 138 4.48 -7.20 19.96
CA LYS A 138 4.83 -8.17 18.92
C LYS A 138 4.89 -7.54 17.54
N LEU A 139 5.79 -8.00 16.69
CA LEU A 139 5.93 -7.58 15.30
C LEU A 139 5.75 -8.80 14.40
N VAL A 140 4.73 -8.73 13.55
CA VAL A 140 4.44 -9.73 12.52
C VAL A 140 4.66 -9.09 11.16
N ILE A 141 5.39 -9.77 10.27
CA ILE A 141 5.67 -9.29 8.92
C ILE A 141 5.11 -10.28 7.90
N ILE A 142 4.18 -9.83 7.07
CA ILE A 142 3.65 -10.58 5.93
C ILE A 142 4.20 -9.93 4.65
N ASN A 143 5.14 -10.59 3.99
CA ASN A 143 5.73 -10.07 2.76
C ASN A 143 6.35 -11.18 1.90
N LEU A 144 6.19 -11.09 0.58
CA LEU A 144 6.83 -12.04 -0.36
C LEU A 144 8.35 -11.93 -0.34
N GLN A 145 8.87 -10.70 -0.24
CA GLN A 145 10.30 -10.41 -0.24
C GLN A 145 10.83 -10.20 1.19
N PRO A 146 12.15 -10.35 1.40
CA PRO A 146 12.79 -9.92 2.63
C PRO A 146 12.49 -8.44 2.95
N SER A 147 12.30 -8.13 4.22
CA SER A 147 12.12 -6.76 4.71
C SER A 147 13.35 -6.29 5.51
N LYS A 148 13.52 -4.97 5.62
CA LYS A 148 14.64 -4.36 6.38
C LYS A 148 14.71 -4.86 7.83
N HIS A 149 13.56 -5.20 8.42
CA HIS A 149 13.42 -5.47 9.85
C HIS A 149 13.05 -6.94 10.16
N ASP A 150 13.29 -7.86 9.24
CA ASP A 150 12.96 -9.30 9.41
C ASP A 150 13.51 -9.88 10.72
N LYS A 151 14.73 -9.48 11.09
CA LYS A 151 15.45 -9.90 12.31
C LYS A 151 14.76 -9.47 13.61
N HIS A 152 13.82 -8.54 13.53
CA HIS A 152 13.07 -8.03 14.67
C HIS A 152 11.66 -8.59 14.74
N ALA A 153 11.20 -9.38 13.76
CA ALA A 153 9.85 -9.93 13.74
C ALA A 153 9.73 -11.17 14.64
N ASP A 154 8.68 -11.25 15.44
CA ASP A 154 8.33 -12.48 16.18
C ASP A 154 7.81 -13.57 15.24
N LEU A 155 7.18 -13.15 14.13
CA LEU A 155 6.59 -14.01 13.12
C LEU A 155 6.77 -13.39 11.73
N ARG A 156 7.32 -14.15 10.79
CA ARG A 156 7.41 -13.80 9.38
C ARG A 156 6.59 -14.78 8.57
N ILE A 157 5.80 -14.25 7.64
CA ILE A 157 4.96 -15.03 6.73
C ILE A 157 5.30 -14.59 5.31
N HIS A 158 5.88 -15.49 4.52
CA HIS A 158 6.17 -15.25 3.12
C HIS A 158 5.05 -15.83 2.27
N GLY A 159 4.15 -14.96 1.82
CA GLY A 159 2.98 -15.34 1.03
C GLY A 159 2.21 -14.13 0.51
N TYR A 160 1.20 -14.37 -0.31
CA TYR A 160 0.31 -13.32 -0.76
C TYR A 160 -0.53 -12.81 0.42
N VAL A 161 -0.58 -11.49 0.60
CA VAL A 161 -1.33 -10.86 1.70
C VAL A 161 -2.81 -11.27 1.65
N ASP A 162 -3.40 -11.38 0.46
CA ASP A 162 -4.80 -11.77 0.29
C ASP A 162 -5.09 -13.18 0.82
N GLU A 163 -4.20 -14.14 0.56
CA GLU A 163 -4.33 -15.52 1.06
C GLU A 163 -4.20 -15.55 2.59
N VAL A 164 -3.16 -14.92 3.14
CA VAL A 164 -2.91 -14.87 4.58
C VAL A 164 -4.06 -14.18 5.31
N MET A 165 -4.55 -13.05 4.79
CA MET A 165 -5.69 -12.34 5.38
C MET A 165 -6.98 -13.15 5.28
N SER A 166 -7.21 -13.86 4.17
CA SER A 166 -8.39 -14.73 4.03
C SER A 166 -8.36 -15.89 5.03
N MET A 167 -7.21 -16.54 5.19
CA MET A 167 -7.01 -17.59 6.20
C MET A 167 -7.21 -17.06 7.62
N MET A 168 -6.65 -15.89 7.94
CA MET A 168 -6.81 -15.25 9.24
C MET A 168 -8.28 -14.90 9.53
N MET A 169 -8.99 -14.31 8.56
CA MET A 169 -10.40 -13.96 8.70
C MET A 169 -11.27 -15.21 8.93
N ASN A 170 -11.01 -16.29 8.18
CA ASN A 170 -11.66 -17.59 8.39
C ASN A 170 -11.40 -18.16 9.79
N GLN A 171 -10.14 -18.11 10.27
CA GLN A 171 -9.78 -18.58 11.61
C GLN A 171 -10.45 -17.77 12.72
N LEU A 172 -10.64 -16.47 12.51
CA LEU A 172 -11.37 -15.59 13.42
C LEU A 172 -12.90 -15.75 13.33
N GLY A 173 -13.41 -16.47 12.32
CA GLY A 173 -14.84 -16.59 12.05
C GLY A 173 -15.48 -15.27 11.63
N ILE A 174 -14.74 -14.44 10.88
CA ILE A 174 -15.17 -13.12 10.42
C ILE A 174 -15.26 -13.12 8.90
N ASP A 175 -16.42 -12.77 8.35
CA ASP A 175 -16.61 -12.65 6.91
C ASP A 175 -15.93 -11.39 6.35
N ILE A 176 -15.32 -11.49 5.17
CA ILE A 176 -14.79 -10.32 4.46
C ILE A 176 -15.95 -9.62 3.74
N PRO A 177 -16.25 -8.33 4.05
CA PRO A 177 -17.38 -7.64 3.44
C PRO A 177 -17.14 -7.38 1.95
N LYS A 178 -18.22 -7.43 1.17
CA LYS A 178 -18.20 -7.09 -0.26
C LYS A 178 -17.99 -5.59 -0.44
N TYR A 179 -17.10 -5.22 -1.36
CA TYR A 179 -16.93 -3.83 -1.77
C TYR A 179 -18.13 -3.35 -2.60
N THR A 180 -18.73 -2.22 -2.22
CA THR A 180 -19.93 -1.65 -2.86
C THR A 180 -19.66 -0.40 -3.70
N GLY A 181 -18.39 -0.01 -3.83
CA GLY A 181 -17.98 1.21 -4.55
C GLY A 181 -17.31 2.24 -3.63
N PRO A 182 -16.75 3.32 -4.22
CA PRO A 182 -15.96 4.31 -3.49
C PRO A 182 -16.80 4.98 -2.39
N THR A 183 -16.39 4.82 -1.14
CA THR A 183 -17.12 5.34 0.02
C THR A 183 -16.14 6.06 0.93
N VAL A 184 -16.39 7.32 1.26
CA VAL A 184 -15.52 8.10 2.17
C VAL A 184 -16.15 8.15 3.55
N VAL A 185 -15.47 7.55 4.53
CA VAL A 185 -15.87 7.58 5.95
C VAL A 185 -14.88 8.47 6.71
N LEU A 186 -15.36 9.59 7.26
CA LEU A 186 -14.48 10.54 7.96
C LEU A 186 -14.10 10.07 9.38
N GLU A 187 -15.06 9.48 10.08
CA GLU A 187 -14.93 9.05 11.47
C GLU A 187 -15.47 7.63 11.64
N SER A 188 -14.79 6.82 12.45
CA SER A 188 -15.22 5.47 12.81
C SER A 188 -16.60 5.50 13.50
N PRO A 189 -17.58 4.70 13.06
CA PRO A 189 -18.89 4.63 13.71
C PRO A 189 -18.72 4.11 15.14
N THR A 190 -19.39 4.77 16.09
CA THR A 190 -19.23 4.54 17.53
C THR A 190 -19.38 3.05 17.89
N ARG A 191 -18.41 2.53 18.64
CA ARG A 191 -18.21 1.10 18.94
C ARG A 191 -19.48 0.39 19.40
N VAL A 192 -20.04 -0.47 18.54
CA VAL A 192 -20.77 -1.64 19.02
C VAL A 192 -19.71 -2.71 19.28
N ARG A 193 -19.41 -2.99 20.55
CA ARG A 193 -18.61 -4.18 20.89
C ARG A 193 -19.42 -5.40 20.45
N VAL A 194 -19.10 -5.95 19.29
CA VAL A 194 -19.61 -7.26 18.90
C VAL A 194 -18.83 -8.29 19.72
N PRO A 195 -19.49 -9.14 20.53
CA PRO A 195 -18.81 -10.25 21.17
C PRO A 195 -18.22 -11.14 20.07
N LEU A 196 -16.90 -11.35 20.09
CA LEU A 196 -16.28 -12.34 19.22
C LEU A 196 -16.96 -13.69 19.47
N LYS A 197 -17.61 -14.25 18.45
CA LYS A 197 -18.23 -15.58 18.53
C LYS A 197 -17.10 -16.62 18.54
N ARG A 198 -16.51 -16.86 19.72
CA ARG A 198 -15.79 -18.07 20.20
C ARG A 198 -14.75 -17.66 21.24
N GLU A 199 -15.17 -17.52 22.49
CA GLU A 199 -14.24 -17.50 23.64
C GLU A 199 -13.50 -18.85 23.83
N HIS A 200 -13.85 -19.89 23.07
CA HIS A 200 -13.38 -21.26 23.27
C HIS A 200 -12.20 -21.69 22.40
N THR A 201 -11.67 -20.85 21.50
CA THR A 201 -10.54 -21.26 20.63
C THR A 201 -9.26 -20.46 20.90
N VAL A 202 -9.37 -19.17 21.25
CA VAL A 202 -8.21 -18.32 21.53
C VAL A 202 -7.50 -18.76 22.83
N ASN A 203 -8.26 -19.16 23.85
CA ASN A 203 -7.70 -19.68 25.10
C ASN A 203 -7.02 -21.06 24.94
N ASN A 204 -7.43 -21.88 23.98
CA ASN A 204 -6.80 -23.20 23.75
C ASN A 204 -5.53 -23.09 22.90
N LEU A 205 -5.43 -22.12 21.98
CA LEU A 205 -4.22 -21.89 21.18
C LEU A 205 -3.10 -21.18 21.96
N LEU A 206 -3.48 -20.29 22.89
CA LEU A 206 -2.52 -19.55 23.72
C LEU A 206 -2.04 -20.34 24.95
N ASN A 207 -2.82 -21.32 25.44
CA ASN A 207 -2.47 -22.13 26.62
C ASN A 207 -2.12 -23.60 26.30
N GLY A 208 -2.15 -24.01 25.02
CA GLY A 208 -1.77 -25.36 24.59
C GLY A 208 -0.26 -25.57 24.44
N ASP A 209 0.17 -26.83 24.51
CA ASP A 209 1.56 -27.27 24.32
C ASP A 209 2.09 -26.76 22.95
N PRO A 210 3.35 -26.31 22.84
CA PRO A 210 3.99 -25.99 21.55
C PRO A 210 3.75 -27.00 20.42
N GLN A 211 3.52 -28.28 20.73
CA GLN A 211 3.25 -29.31 19.73
C GLN A 211 1.84 -29.20 19.13
N ASP A 212 0.81 -28.91 19.94
CA ASP A 212 -0.59 -28.75 19.50
C ASP A 212 -0.77 -27.59 18.51
N ARG A 213 0.08 -26.57 18.61
CA ARG A 213 0.10 -25.42 17.67
C ARG A 213 0.56 -25.80 16.26
N LYS A 214 1.44 -26.79 16.11
CA LYS A 214 1.92 -27.25 14.80
C LYS A 214 0.86 -28.10 14.09
N ASP A 215 0.15 -28.92 14.84
CA ASP A 215 -0.87 -29.82 14.31
C ASP A 215 -2.12 -29.07 13.85
N ALA A 216 -2.53 -28.01 14.56
CA ALA A 216 -3.65 -27.15 14.13
C ALA A 216 -3.36 -26.32 12.86
N ILE A 217 -2.08 -26.02 12.58
CA ILE A 217 -1.66 -25.34 11.34
C ILE A 217 -1.67 -26.32 10.16
N LEU A 218 -1.29 -27.58 10.40
CA LEU A 218 -1.29 -28.64 9.39
C LEU A 218 -2.71 -29.07 9.00
N GLU A 219 -3.64 -29.18 9.96
CA GLU A 219 -5.02 -29.62 9.71
C GLU A 219 -5.83 -28.62 8.86
N ASN A 220 -5.49 -27.33 8.91
CA ASN A 220 -6.14 -26.28 8.10
C ASN A 220 -5.54 -26.12 6.68
N ALA A 221 -4.37 -26.71 6.40
CA ALA A 221 -3.79 -26.72 5.06
C ALA A 221 -4.54 -27.65 4.09
N ASP A 222 -5.23 -28.66 4.62
CA ASP A 222 -6.01 -29.62 3.83
C ASP A 222 -7.35 -29.07 3.32
N TYR A 223 -7.83 -27.93 3.85
CA TYR A 223 -9.10 -27.32 3.43
C TYR A 223 -9.00 -26.54 2.10
N SER A 224 -7.82 -26.41 1.49
CA SER A 224 -7.64 -25.71 0.20
C SER A 224 -8.11 -26.50 -1.03
N THR A 225 -8.55 -27.75 -0.89
CA THR A 225 -8.90 -28.62 -2.03
C THR A 225 -10.39 -28.69 -2.38
N ASN A 226 -11.28 -27.90 -1.76
CA ASN A 226 -12.72 -28.06 -2.01
C ASN A 226 -13.52 -26.76 -2.27
N CYS A 227 -12.92 -25.75 -2.91
CA CYS A 227 -13.67 -24.68 -3.55
C CYS A 227 -13.87 -24.99 -5.04
N GLY A 228 -14.87 -25.82 -5.34
CA GLY A 228 -15.15 -26.27 -6.70
C GLY A 228 -16.44 -27.06 -6.82
N GLN A 229 -17.55 -26.59 -6.26
CA GLN A 229 -18.87 -27.20 -6.50
C GLN A 229 -19.63 -26.48 -7.61
N LYS A 230 -19.50 -27.06 -8.80
CA LYS A 230 -20.40 -27.13 -9.97
C LYS A 230 -21.68 -26.28 -9.91
N ILE A 231 -21.72 -25.22 -10.71
CA ILE A 231 -22.97 -24.74 -11.32
C ILE A 231 -23.17 -25.54 -12.61
N LYS A 232 -24.24 -26.33 -12.68
CA LYS A 232 -24.70 -26.96 -13.92
C LYS A 232 -25.23 -25.85 -14.84
N ALA A 233 -24.58 -25.62 -15.97
CA ALA A 233 -25.16 -24.88 -17.08
C ALA A 233 -25.86 -25.89 -17.99
N GLU A 234 -27.15 -25.65 -18.24
CA GLU A 234 -27.92 -26.35 -19.28
C GLU A 234 -27.37 -25.92 -20.66
N GLU A 235 -27.20 -26.92 -21.52
CA GLU A 235 -26.74 -26.80 -22.89
C GLU A 235 -27.76 -26.07 -23.75
N ASN A 236 -27.29 -25.19 -24.65
CA ASN A 236 -27.84 -25.09 -26.01
C ASN A 236 -26.85 -24.39 -26.97
N GLU A 237 -26.41 -25.20 -27.94
CA GLU A 237 -26.03 -24.97 -29.35
C GLU A 237 -25.11 -23.80 -29.82
N GLU A 238 -24.03 -24.26 -30.45
CA GLU A 238 -23.38 -23.79 -31.67
C GLU A 238 -22.85 -22.34 -31.79
N THR A 239 -21.52 -22.20 -31.78
CA THR A 239 -20.74 -21.81 -32.99
C THR A 239 -19.24 -21.91 -32.73
N LYS A 240 -18.51 -22.47 -33.71
CA LYS A 240 -17.05 -22.68 -33.74
C LYS A 240 -16.31 -21.36 -33.94
N THR A 241 -15.27 -21.10 -33.12
CA THR A 241 -14.00 -20.47 -33.56
C THR A 241 -12.87 -20.71 -32.55
N ASP A 242 -11.82 -21.38 -33.05
CA ASP A 242 -10.39 -21.31 -32.75
C ASP A 242 -9.85 -21.22 -31.30
N ASN A 243 -9.23 -22.34 -30.90
CA ASN A 243 -8.37 -22.54 -29.73
C ASN A 243 -7.12 -21.64 -29.76
N LEU A 244 -7.04 -20.68 -28.85
CA LEU A 244 -5.77 -20.27 -28.22
C LEU A 244 -5.83 -20.65 -26.74
N GLY A 245 -5.20 -21.77 -26.41
CA GLY A 245 -5.09 -22.25 -25.04
C GLY A 245 -4.22 -21.33 -24.21
N VAL A 246 -4.84 -20.48 -23.39
CA VAL A 246 -4.20 -19.88 -22.22
C VAL A 246 -4.15 -20.97 -21.16
N LYS A 247 -2.97 -21.56 -20.97
CA LYS A 247 -2.71 -22.43 -19.82
C LYS A 247 -2.56 -21.50 -18.61
N ASP A 248 -3.59 -21.45 -17.77
CA ASP A 248 -3.49 -20.85 -16.45
C ASP A 248 -2.54 -21.71 -15.60
N ALA A 249 -1.27 -21.32 -15.57
CA ALA A 249 -0.32 -21.83 -14.59
C ALA A 249 -0.65 -21.17 -13.25
N CYS A 250 -1.46 -21.84 -12.43
CA CYS A 250 -1.51 -21.58 -10.99
C CYS A 250 -0.13 -21.93 -10.42
N ASN A 251 0.78 -20.95 -10.40
CA ASN A 251 1.99 -21.05 -9.60
C ASN A 251 1.53 -20.98 -8.14
N SER A 252 1.38 -22.15 -7.52
CA SER A 252 1.18 -22.23 -6.07
C SER A 252 2.42 -21.67 -5.38
N VAL A 253 2.39 -20.40 -4.99
CA VAL A 253 3.42 -19.83 -4.13
C VAL A 253 3.23 -20.47 -2.76
N LYS A 254 4.24 -21.20 -2.29
CA LYS A 254 4.19 -21.82 -0.97
C LYS A 254 4.24 -20.73 0.09
N ILE A 255 3.22 -20.66 0.96
CA ILE A 255 3.27 -19.84 2.17
C ILE A 255 4.30 -20.48 3.10
N SER A 256 5.38 -19.77 3.44
CA SER A 256 6.30 -20.19 4.50
C SER A 256 6.11 -19.31 5.74
N VAL A 257 6.29 -19.92 6.91
CA VAL A 257 6.12 -19.27 8.21
C VAL A 257 7.40 -19.49 9.01
N GLU A 258 7.97 -18.40 9.53
CA GLU A 258 9.16 -18.42 10.37
C GLU A 258 8.88 -17.72 11.69
N THR A 259 9.31 -18.33 12.79
CA THR A 259 9.21 -17.76 14.15
C THR A 259 10.59 -17.41 14.70
N ASP A 260 10.64 -16.52 15.70
CA ASP A 260 11.89 -16.09 16.37
C ASP A 260 12.67 -17.25 17.04
N THR A 261 12.00 -18.38 17.29
CA THR A 261 12.66 -19.65 17.63
C THR A 261 12.94 -20.43 16.35
N ASP A 262 14.22 -20.68 16.03
CA ASP A 262 14.73 -21.40 14.83
C ASP A 262 14.05 -22.76 14.57
N THR A 263 12.83 -22.76 14.06
CA THR A 263 12.16 -23.96 13.57
C THR A 263 11.27 -23.56 12.41
N ALA A 264 11.86 -23.50 11.20
CA ALA A 264 11.08 -23.35 9.97
C ALA A 264 10.13 -24.55 9.82
N VAL A 265 8.83 -24.28 9.81
CA VAL A 265 7.82 -25.31 9.50
C VAL A 265 7.49 -25.16 8.01
N SER A 266 8.08 -26.03 7.20
CA SER A 266 7.73 -26.13 5.77
C SER A 266 6.43 -26.90 5.62
N LEU A 267 5.35 -26.21 5.23
CA LEU A 267 4.13 -26.85 4.74
C LEU A 267 4.41 -27.39 3.32
N GLY A 268 4.73 -28.68 3.22
CA GLY A 268 5.02 -29.35 1.96
C GLY A 268 3.97 -30.39 1.61
N SER A 269 3.27 -30.20 0.49
CA SER A 269 2.56 -31.29 -0.20
C SER A 269 3.59 -32.14 -0.97
N SER A 270 3.66 -33.44 -0.67
CA SER A 270 4.27 -34.48 -1.54
C SER A 270 3.60 -34.43 -2.92
N SER A 271 4.21 -34.61 -4.10
CA SER A 271 5.40 -35.32 -4.60
C SER A 271 5.70 -34.70 -6.00
N SER A 272 6.90 -34.63 -6.59
CA SER A 272 7.80 -35.71 -6.98
C SER A 272 9.18 -35.14 -7.34
N ASN A 273 10.22 -35.95 -7.16
CA ASN A 273 11.63 -35.65 -7.45
C ASN A 273 11.86 -34.91 -8.77
N ASN A 274 12.50 -33.74 -8.69
CA ASN A 274 13.44 -33.27 -9.69
C ASN A 274 14.53 -32.47 -8.98
N VAL A 275 15.76 -32.94 -9.13
CA VAL A 275 16.99 -32.31 -8.64
C VAL A 275 17.24 -31.06 -9.48
N CYS A 276 17.35 -29.88 -8.84
CA CYS A 276 17.89 -28.68 -9.47
C CYS A 276 19.31 -28.40 -8.91
N PRO A 277 20.30 -28.11 -9.77
CA PRO A 277 21.68 -27.87 -9.35
C PRO A 277 21.87 -26.48 -8.73
N SER A 278 22.91 -26.38 -7.90
CA SER A 278 23.31 -25.20 -7.11
C SER A 278 23.71 -23.98 -7.96
N TYR A 279 23.40 -22.81 -7.41
CA TYR A 279 23.60 -21.49 -8.00
C TYR A 279 25.06 -21.02 -7.88
N GLU A 280 25.92 -21.52 -8.76
CA GLU A 280 27.29 -21.02 -8.91
C GLU A 280 27.75 -21.18 -10.36
N SER A 281 27.25 -20.33 -11.28
CA SER A 281 27.81 -20.15 -12.64
C SER A 281 26.98 -19.22 -13.54
N LEU A 282 26.75 -17.95 -13.16
CA LEU A 282 26.35 -16.91 -14.13
C LEU A 282 26.99 -15.55 -13.79
N GLN A 283 28.31 -15.54 -13.71
CA GLN A 283 29.12 -14.35 -13.99
C GLN A 283 30.08 -14.74 -15.13
N LYS A 284 29.71 -14.34 -16.35
CA LYS A 284 30.53 -14.14 -17.55
C LYS A 284 29.65 -14.39 -18.78
N THR A 285 29.27 -13.32 -19.46
CA THR A 285 29.59 -13.07 -20.87
C THR A 285 28.85 -11.81 -21.34
N GLU A 286 29.50 -10.66 -21.19
CA GLU A 286 29.41 -9.60 -22.20
C GLU A 286 30.28 -10.04 -23.37
N GLU A 287 29.72 -10.12 -24.58
CA GLU A 287 30.22 -9.47 -25.80
C GLU A 287 29.54 -10.00 -27.08
N ARG A 288 29.15 -9.02 -27.91
CA ARG A 288 29.26 -9.00 -29.39
C ARG A 288 28.32 -9.90 -30.21
N ILE A 289 27.26 -9.27 -30.75
CA ILE A 289 26.84 -9.49 -32.14
C ILE A 289 26.52 -8.14 -32.80
N THR A 290 27.36 -7.75 -33.76
CA THR A 290 27.15 -6.74 -34.79
C THR A 290 26.64 -7.42 -36.07
N THR A 291 25.71 -6.78 -36.79
CA THR A 291 25.68 -6.47 -38.26
C THR A 291 24.23 -6.13 -38.65
N ASN A 292 23.97 -4.84 -38.96
CA ASN A 292 23.74 -4.26 -40.30
C ASN A 292 22.30 -4.44 -40.82
N ASP A 293 21.57 -3.32 -40.97
CA ASP A 293 21.17 -2.84 -42.30
C ASP A 293 20.67 -1.37 -42.31
N THR A 294 21.44 -0.56 -43.04
CA THR A 294 21.12 0.56 -43.96
C THR A 294 20.20 1.76 -43.58
N LEU A 295 20.84 2.95 -43.62
CA LEU A 295 20.31 4.33 -43.69
C LEU A 295 19.59 4.66 -45.02
N PRO A 296 18.87 5.81 -45.12
CA PRO A 296 19.53 7.01 -45.63
C PRO A 296 19.26 8.32 -44.86
N THR A 297 20.28 9.18 -44.91
CA THR A 297 20.45 10.54 -44.38
C THR A 297 19.84 11.64 -45.27
N LYS A 298 19.48 12.79 -44.68
CA LYS A 298 19.51 14.17 -45.26
C LYS A 298 19.68 15.17 -44.10
N GLN A 299 20.86 15.77 -43.91
CA GLN A 299 21.43 16.99 -44.52
C GLN A 299 21.14 18.28 -43.73
N ASP A 300 22.21 18.80 -43.14
CA ASP A 300 22.37 20.14 -42.57
C ASP A 300 22.18 21.25 -43.62
N VAL A 301 21.54 22.35 -43.21
CA VAL A 301 21.74 23.68 -43.80
C VAL A 301 21.92 24.70 -42.68
N LYS A 302 23.16 25.20 -42.54
CA LYS A 302 23.47 26.46 -41.87
C LYS A 302 23.18 27.62 -42.83
N HIS A 303 22.57 28.71 -42.34
CA HIS A 303 22.89 30.05 -42.83
C HIS A 303 22.78 31.12 -41.74
N LYS A 304 23.67 32.11 -41.89
CA LYS A 304 24.13 33.15 -40.97
C LYS A 304 23.16 34.34 -40.79
N SER A 305 23.24 34.92 -39.59
CA SER A 305 23.31 36.35 -39.22
C SER A 305 22.26 37.35 -39.73
N SER A 306 21.64 38.08 -38.80
CA SER A 306 21.77 39.55 -38.73
C SER A 306 21.30 40.09 -37.37
N SER A 307 22.20 40.79 -36.69
CA SER A 307 21.94 41.61 -35.51
C SER A 307 22.06 43.08 -35.94
N GLN A 308 21.03 43.89 -35.70
CA GLN A 308 21.14 45.34 -35.73
C GLN A 308 20.47 45.95 -34.48
N HIS A 309 21.24 46.86 -33.88
CA HIS A 309 20.91 47.75 -32.78
C HIS A 309 19.77 48.74 -33.11
N THR A 310 19.05 49.19 -32.08
CA THR A 310 18.86 50.60 -31.69
C THR A 310 18.15 50.61 -30.32
N ASP A 311 18.82 51.03 -29.25
CA ASP A 311 18.85 52.39 -28.68
C ASP A 311 17.47 52.91 -28.23
N SER A 312 17.25 53.00 -26.91
CA SER A 312 16.41 54.05 -26.32
C SER A 312 16.85 54.41 -24.91
N SER A 313 16.88 55.72 -24.72
CA SER A 313 17.54 56.50 -23.69
C SER A 313 16.82 56.52 -22.35
N VAL A 314 17.67 56.72 -21.34
CA VAL A 314 17.37 57.27 -20.02
C VAL A 314 16.55 58.56 -20.12
N ALA A 315 15.43 58.62 -19.39
CA ALA A 315 14.76 59.87 -19.06
C ALA A 315 14.34 59.86 -17.58
N THR A 316 15.22 60.40 -16.74
CA THR A 316 14.91 60.86 -15.38
C THR A 316 13.92 62.02 -15.45
N LYS A 317 12.73 61.86 -14.86
CA LYS A 317 11.78 62.95 -14.67
C LYS A 317 11.57 63.20 -13.17
N ARG A 318 11.99 64.41 -12.77
CA ARG A 318 11.68 65.10 -11.51
C ARG A 318 10.18 64.98 -11.18
N LEU A 319 9.87 64.63 -9.94
CA LEU A 319 8.68 65.08 -9.25
C LEU A 319 9.14 65.95 -8.07
N LYS A 320 8.66 67.19 -8.06
CA LYS A 320 8.80 68.18 -7.00
C LYS A 320 7.42 68.80 -6.82
N LEU A 321 7.09 69.09 -5.56
CA LEU A 321 6.02 69.98 -5.07
C LEU A 321 4.64 69.29 -4.89
N ASP A 322 3.91 69.41 -3.78
CA ASP A 322 4.03 70.29 -2.61
C ASP A 322 3.41 69.70 -1.33
N SER A 323 3.98 70.11 -0.21
CA SER A 323 3.37 70.18 1.11
C SER A 323 3.19 71.65 1.43
N ASP A 324 1.94 72.09 1.54
CA ASP A 324 1.36 73.08 2.47
C ASP A 324 -0.06 73.48 2.01
#